data_AF-A0A3D4NQS5-F1
#
_entry.id   AF-A0A3D4NQS5-F1
#
_cell.length_a   1.000
_cell.length_b   1.000
_cell.length_c   1.000
_cell.angle_alpha   90.00
_cell.angle_beta   90.00
_cell.angle_gamma   90.00
#
_symmetry.space_group_name_H-M   'P 1'
#
loop_
_entity.id
_entity.type
_entity.pdbx_description
1 polymer ?
#
loop_
_entity_poly.entity_id
_entity_poly.type
_entity_poly.pdbx_seq_one_letter_code
_entity_poly.pdbx_strand_id
1 'polypeptide(L)'
;SDAQALSSRFNSMSSQLNSQNANINGNLTNMAEQVNKLAATVARLNQKIAEISSSGGMPNELLDARNETVRQLSTFTGAQVVEREGNLDIYLGSGQPLVMGNTVNKLEVVPGKDDPGRLSLQLNRGSSTIDITSITTGGEIGGLLRYRSTVLDPAMNELGRVALVIADQMNTIQAQGIDKNGDFGSTLFNSINSAAQISQRTVANTGNLGSANFEVSIEDSGQLTLNDYKVTFTSANDYTVQRLPDNTSMGSFSTTPPATPPLIEGFSLKAIGGTAVAGDSFRITPTRNAATNIKTEMTDSKRLAIAAPLGAAIAAGGSGTLTIPASGQPTLTTQFDIYDAATTTAMQNGLKNSTPTRVVFGDVSADGTSRDYQFLDANGGLISDGTIKPGENNKLSLSISLMDASGAPIPPPPATQYSVSFDMTVAGSPGKGTAINVSLSQPGTLDNRNGTALAGLQTAQTVDTGSASKGISLADAYGKLVEGVGSKAAQGKLDSAATGAILANAKGARDSLSGVDLDEETGNLVKYQQYYTASSQIIKAAQQIFSTLINSL
;
A
#
# COMPACT_ATOMS: atom_id res chain seq x y z
N SER A 1 -16.16 12.66 -19.79
CA SER A 1 -15.63 13.69 -18.87
C SER A 1 -15.32 13.10 -17.50
N ASP A 2 -16.28 12.46 -16.85
CA ASP A 2 -16.17 12.15 -15.41
C ASP A 2 -15.12 11.07 -15.10
N ALA A 3 -15.00 10.05 -15.96
CA ALA A 3 -13.93 9.05 -15.85
C ALA A 3 -12.52 9.69 -16.00
N GLN A 4 -12.37 10.66 -16.91
CA GLN A 4 -11.11 11.38 -17.10
C GLN A 4 -10.80 12.28 -15.90
N ALA A 5 -11.81 12.96 -15.35
CA ALA A 5 -11.67 13.76 -14.13
C ALA A 5 -11.28 12.88 -12.94
N LEU A 6 -11.88 11.69 -12.82
CA LEU A 6 -11.57 10.73 -11.77
C LEU A 6 -10.12 10.23 -11.86
N SER A 7 -9.69 9.76 -13.04
CA SER A 7 -8.29 9.33 -13.25
C SER A 7 -7.29 10.46 -12.97
N SER A 8 -7.55 11.67 -13.48
CA SER A 8 -6.74 12.87 -13.22
C SER A 8 -6.64 13.19 -11.72
N ARG A 9 -7.73 12.99 -10.97
CA ARG A 9 -7.75 13.20 -9.52
C ARG A 9 -6.89 12.19 -8.78
N PHE A 10 -6.98 10.91 -9.13
CA PHE A 10 -6.07 9.88 -8.59
C PHE A 10 -4.61 10.21 -8.88
N ASN A 11 -4.28 10.57 -10.12
CA ASN A 11 -2.91 10.91 -10.51
C ASN A 11 -2.40 12.14 -9.73
N SER A 12 -3.24 13.17 -9.57
CA SER A 12 -2.88 14.39 -8.82
C SER A 12 -2.62 14.09 -7.34
N MET A 13 -3.49 13.30 -6.71
CA MET A 13 -3.32 12.89 -5.31
C MET A 13 -2.08 12.02 -5.12
N SER A 14 -1.85 11.07 -6.02
CA SER A 14 -0.65 10.23 -6.03
C SER A 14 0.62 11.07 -6.22
N SER A 15 0.63 12.04 -7.14
CA SER A 15 1.75 12.98 -7.34
C SER A 15 2.07 13.80 -6.08
N GLN A 16 1.04 14.24 -5.35
CA GLN A 16 1.23 14.95 -4.08
C GLN A 16 1.89 14.05 -3.01
N LEU A 17 1.47 12.78 -2.89
CA LEU A 17 2.07 11.82 -1.96
C LEU A 17 3.51 11.47 -2.35
N ASN A 18 3.79 11.30 -3.65
CA ASN A 18 5.13 11.09 -4.16
C ASN A 18 6.05 12.30 -3.89
N SER A 19 5.52 13.52 -4.02
CA SER A 19 6.25 14.75 -3.67
C SER A 19 6.57 14.82 -2.18
N GLN A 20 5.68 14.34 -1.31
CA GLN A 20 5.98 14.22 0.12
C GLN A 20 7.10 13.22 0.38
N ASN A 21 7.13 12.07 -0.30
CA ASN A 21 8.25 11.13 -0.20
C ASN A 21 9.58 11.76 -0.65
N ALA A 22 9.58 12.50 -1.77
CA ALA A 22 10.76 13.23 -2.23
C ALA A 22 11.25 14.29 -1.22
N ASN A 23 10.32 15.02 -0.60
CA ASN A 23 10.64 15.98 0.45
C ASN A 23 11.23 15.31 1.70
N ILE A 24 10.69 14.15 2.10
CA ILE A 24 11.26 13.35 3.21
C ILE A 24 12.69 12.93 2.87
N ASN A 25 12.94 12.44 1.66
CA ASN A 25 14.28 12.06 1.21
C ASN A 25 15.28 13.23 1.28
N GLY A 26 14.87 14.42 0.79
CA GLY A 26 15.68 15.64 0.88
C GLY A 26 15.94 16.08 2.33
N ASN A 27 14.91 16.03 3.18
CA ASN A 27 15.02 16.38 4.60
C ASN A 27 15.94 15.43 5.35
N LEU A 28 15.84 14.12 5.13
CA LEU A 28 16.74 13.13 5.73
C LEU A 28 18.20 13.42 5.38
N THR A 29 18.48 13.74 4.11
CA THR A 29 19.82 14.10 3.64
C THR A 29 20.35 15.33 4.40
N ASN A 30 19.59 16.43 4.40
CA ASN A 30 19.98 17.66 5.08
C ASN A 30 20.17 17.45 6.59
N MET A 31 19.28 16.71 7.25
CA MET A 31 19.36 16.43 8.69
C MET A 31 20.56 15.55 9.04
N ALA A 32 20.87 14.53 8.23
CA ALA A 32 22.05 13.70 8.42
C ALA A 32 23.35 14.51 8.30
N GLU A 33 23.42 15.47 7.38
CA GLU A 33 24.54 16.41 7.30
C GLU A 33 24.69 17.27 8.57
N GLN A 34 23.58 17.75 9.14
CA GLN A 34 23.61 18.50 10.40
C GLN A 34 24.08 17.61 11.56
N VAL A 35 23.57 16.37 11.66
CA VAL A 35 24.02 15.39 12.66
C VAL A 35 25.53 15.17 12.56
N ASN A 36 26.07 14.99 11.34
CA ASN A 36 27.51 14.81 11.14
C ASN A 36 28.33 16.03 11.58
N LYS A 37 27.87 17.25 11.27
CA LYS A 37 28.54 18.50 11.70
C LYS A 37 28.57 18.65 13.22
N LEU A 38 27.45 18.35 13.88
CA LEU A 38 27.34 18.40 15.34
C LEU A 38 28.20 17.31 15.99
N ALA A 39 28.16 16.08 15.48
CA ALA A 39 29.00 14.98 15.96
C ALA A 39 30.51 15.30 15.85
N ALA A 40 30.95 15.85 14.72
CA ALA A 40 32.33 16.32 14.54
C ALA A 40 32.71 17.44 15.52
N THR A 41 31.76 18.30 15.88
CA THR A 41 31.98 19.37 16.86
C THR A 41 32.10 18.79 18.27
N VAL A 42 31.26 17.83 18.65
CA VAL A 42 31.38 17.11 19.95
C VAL A 42 32.74 16.43 20.07
N ALA A 43 33.18 15.68 19.05
CA ALA A 43 34.48 15.01 19.08
C ALA A 43 35.66 15.99 19.24
N ARG A 44 35.59 17.14 18.56
CA ARG A 44 36.60 18.20 18.70
C ARG A 44 36.59 18.83 20.10
N LEU A 45 35.41 19.02 20.68
CA LEU A 45 35.26 19.52 22.04
C LEU A 45 35.79 18.51 23.07
N ASN A 46 35.48 17.22 22.92
CA ASN A 46 36.05 16.14 23.72
C ASN A 46 37.59 16.19 23.72
N GLN A 47 38.20 16.31 22.54
CA GLN A 47 39.65 16.43 22.42
C GLN A 47 40.20 17.66 23.18
N LYS A 48 39.62 18.85 22.95
CA LYS A 48 40.09 20.09 23.62
C LYS A 48 39.92 20.04 25.14
N ILE A 49 38.81 19.47 25.61
CA ILE A 49 38.55 19.29 27.04
C ILE A 49 39.61 18.37 27.63
N ALA A 50 39.89 17.23 27.01
CA ALA A 50 40.91 16.30 27.46
C ALA A 50 42.30 16.95 27.51
N GLU A 51 42.67 17.74 26.49
CA GLU A 51 43.94 18.50 26.46
C GLU A 51 44.04 19.49 27.63
N ILE A 52 43.03 20.31 27.88
CA ILE A 52 43.05 21.31 28.95
C ILE A 52 43.00 20.66 30.33
N SER A 53 42.16 19.64 30.52
CA SER A 53 42.05 18.92 31.78
C SER A 53 43.35 18.19 32.13
N SER A 54 44.09 17.67 31.14
CA SER A 54 45.41 17.08 31.37
C SER A 54 46.46 18.09 31.86
N SER A 55 46.31 19.37 31.48
CA SER A 55 47.16 20.48 31.94
C SER A 55 46.74 21.10 33.28
N GLY A 56 45.71 20.55 33.93
CA GLY A 56 45.17 21.04 35.22
C GLY A 56 44.20 22.21 35.11
N GLY A 57 43.77 22.60 33.90
CA GLY A 57 42.77 23.64 33.68
C GLY A 57 41.33 23.14 33.86
N MET A 58 40.40 24.06 34.17
CA MET A 58 38.95 23.79 34.24
C MET A 58 38.25 24.34 32.98
N PRO A 59 37.94 23.52 31.96
CA PRO A 59 37.39 23.98 30.69
C PRO A 59 35.87 24.12 30.73
N ASN A 60 35.32 24.88 31.70
CA ASN A 60 33.86 24.97 31.93
C ASN A 60 33.09 25.44 30.69
N GLU A 61 33.58 26.47 29.99
CA GLU A 61 32.95 26.95 28.75
C GLU A 61 32.89 25.89 27.64
N LEU A 62 33.91 25.02 27.55
CA LEU A 62 33.92 23.93 26.57
C LEU A 62 32.97 22.80 26.95
N LEU A 63 32.84 22.51 28.26
CA LEU A 63 31.86 21.55 28.77
C LEU A 63 30.44 22.02 28.43
N ASP A 64 30.14 23.30 28.62
CA ASP A 64 28.85 23.90 28.28
C ASP A 64 28.60 23.87 26.76
N ALA A 65 29.59 24.27 25.96
CA ALA A 65 29.49 24.21 24.51
C ALA A 65 29.27 22.76 24.01
N ARG A 66 29.90 21.77 24.65
CA ARG A 66 29.73 20.35 24.34
C ARG A 66 28.31 19.91 24.65
N ASN A 67 27.82 20.21 25.85
CA ASN A 67 26.48 19.84 26.28
C ASN A 67 25.41 20.48 25.39
N GLU A 68 25.58 21.75 25.00
CA GLU A 68 24.68 22.42 24.06
C GLU A 68 24.73 21.80 22.66
N THR A 69 25.92 21.42 22.17
CA THR A 69 26.06 20.73 20.88
C THR A 69 25.37 19.37 20.90
N VAL A 70 25.50 18.61 22.00
CA VAL A 70 24.79 17.34 22.20
C VAL A 70 23.28 17.55 22.25
N ARG A 71 22.81 18.61 22.92
CA ARG A 71 21.39 18.98 22.96
C ARG A 71 20.86 19.30 21.56
N GLN A 72 21.59 20.06 20.75
CA GLN A 72 21.23 20.33 19.35
C GLN A 72 21.22 19.06 18.51
N LEU A 73 22.18 18.14 18.72
CA LEU A 73 22.21 16.86 18.01
C LEU A 73 20.94 16.04 18.32
N SER A 74 20.50 16.05 19.58
CA SER A 74 19.30 15.31 20.02
C SER A 74 17.99 15.80 19.38
N THR A 75 17.94 17.01 18.81
CA THR A 75 16.75 17.47 18.08
C THR A 75 16.59 16.77 16.74
N PHE A 76 17.70 16.35 16.12
CA PHE A 76 17.68 15.68 14.83
C PHE A 76 17.50 14.17 14.95
N THR A 77 18.11 13.53 15.95
CA THR A 77 18.07 12.06 16.11
C THR A 77 18.08 11.64 17.57
N GLY A 78 17.43 10.52 17.88
CA GLY A 78 17.53 9.92 19.21
C GLY A 78 18.96 9.46 19.50
N ALA A 79 19.55 10.07 20.53
CA ALA A 79 20.92 9.84 20.92
C ALA A 79 20.99 9.42 22.40
N GLN A 80 21.76 8.38 22.68
CA GLN A 80 22.16 8.00 24.03
C GLN A 80 23.57 8.51 24.28
N VAL A 81 23.76 9.21 25.39
CA VAL A 81 25.04 9.82 25.76
C VAL A 81 25.62 9.05 26.93
N VAL A 82 26.88 8.64 26.81
CA VAL A 82 27.61 7.94 27.86
C VAL A 82 28.91 8.69 28.12
N GLU A 83 29.17 9.04 29.38
CA GLU A 83 30.43 9.64 29.77
C GLU A 83 31.47 8.57 30.10
N ARG A 84 32.67 8.69 29.53
CA ARG A 84 33.80 7.79 29.78
C ARG A 84 35.10 8.57 29.76
N GLU A 85 35.84 8.50 30.87
CA GLU A 85 37.16 9.17 31.00
C GLU A 85 37.10 10.66 30.64
N GLY A 86 36.00 11.34 31.02
CA GLY A 86 35.77 12.77 30.75
C GLY A 86 35.28 13.10 29.32
N ASN A 87 35.22 12.11 28.42
CA ASN A 87 34.65 12.26 27.08
C ASN A 87 33.16 11.88 27.06
N LEU A 88 32.39 12.50 26.16
CA LEU A 88 31.03 12.05 25.84
C LEU A 88 31.01 11.21 24.58
N ASP A 89 30.66 9.94 24.73
CA ASP A 89 30.33 9.04 23.64
C ASP A 89 28.84 9.16 23.31
N ILE A 90 28.52 9.16 22.01
CA ILE A 90 27.14 9.27 21.51
C ILE A 90 26.80 8.03 20.72
N TYR A 91 25.68 7.39 21.07
CA TYR A 91 25.16 6.20 20.41
C TYR A 91 23.77 6.46 19.81
N LEU A 92 23.51 5.93 18.62
CA LEU A 92 22.22 6.01 17.92
C LEU A 92 21.47 4.68 17.98
N GLY A 93 20.13 4.76 17.96
CA GLY A 93 19.25 3.60 17.85
C GLY A 93 19.53 2.53 18.92
N SER A 94 19.80 1.30 18.49
CA SER A 94 20.10 0.15 19.36
C SER A 94 21.54 0.09 19.91
N GLY A 95 22.28 1.21 19.91
CA GLY A 95 23.62 1.30 20.48
C GLY A 95 24.75 1.46 19.46
N GLN A 96 24.47 2.00 18.28
CA GLN A 96 25.50 2.19 17.25
C GLN A 96 26.30 3.48 17.51
N PRO A 97 27.63 3.42 17.68
CA PRO A 97 28.41 4.59 18.08
C PRO A 97 28.50 5.63 16.96
N LEU A 98 27.98 6.83 17.18
CA LEU A 98 28.19 7.99 16.32
C LEU A 98 29.46 8.76 16.70
N VAL A 99 29.67 8.98 18.00
CA VAL A 99 30.88 9.62 18.54
C VAL A 99 31.49 8.69 19.57
N MET A 100 32.80 8.42 19.46
CA MET A 100 33.57 7.71 20.48
C MET A 100 34.84 8.50 20.78
N GLY A 101 34.91 9.08 21.97
CA GLY A 101 35.98 10.00 22.35
C GLY A 101 36.14 11.14 21.34
N ASN A 102 37.23 11.12 20.59
CA ASN A 102 37.57 12.10 19.55
C ASN A 102 37.30 11.62 18.11
N THR A 103 36.70 10.43 17.94
CA THR A 103 36.39 9.84 16.63
C THR A 103 34.90 9.92 16.33
N VAL A 104 34.56 10.06 15.04
CA VAL A 104 33.17 10.17 14.57
C VAL A 104 32.93 9.19 13.44
N ASN A 105 31.86 8.41 13.55
CA ASN A 105 31.32 7.63 12.44
C ASN A 105 30.33 8.49 11.67
N LYS A 106 30.28 8.33 10.35
CA LYS A 106 29.49 9.20 9.49
C LYS A 106 28.10 8.61 9.27
N LEU A 107 27.07 9.41 9.51
CA LEU A 107 25.70 9.09 9.12
C LEU A 107 25.51 9.44 7.64
N GLU A 108 25.12 8.46 6.84
CA GLU A 108 24.94 8.59 5.39
C GLU A 108 23.49 8.29 5.02
N VAL A 109 23.01 9.00 4.01
CA VAL A 109 21.67 8.82 3.46
C VAL A 109 21.86 8.28 2.05
N VAL A 110 21.40 7.05 1.82
CA VAL A 110 21.64 6.29 0.59
C VAL A 110 20.32 5.72 0.08
N PRO A 111 20.18 5.43 -1.24
CA PRO A 111 19.01 4.69 -1.73
C PRO A 111 18.84 3.38 -0.95
N GLY A 112 17.60 3.11 -0.51
CA GLY A 112 17.28 1.89 0.21
C GLY A 112 17.52 0.65 -0.64
N LYS A 113 18.02 -0.42 -0.03
CA LYS A 113 18.31 -1.66 -0.77
C LYS A 113 17.05 -2.33 -1.28
N ASP A 114 15.99 -2.35 -0.47
CA ASP A 114 14.69 -2.96 -0.82
C ASP A 114 13.77 -2.02 -1.62
N ASP A 115 14.05 -0.71 -1.64
CA ASP A 115 13.28 0.31 -2.35
C ASP A 115 14.17 1.53 -2.66
N PRO A 116 14.76 1.59 -3.88
CA PRO A 116 15.62 2.70 -4.27
C PRO A 116 14.93 4.06 -4.32
N GLY A 117 13.59 4.10 -4.40
CA GLY A 117 12.80 5.34 -4.35
C GLY A 117 12.70 5.94 -2.93
N ARG A 118 13.16 5.20 -1.92
CA ARG A 118 13.17 5.62 -0.51
C ARG A 118 14.59 5.68 -0.01
N LEU A 119 15.01 6.83 0.49
CA LEU A 119 16.32 6.92 1.10
C LEU A 119 16.31 6.27 2.50
N SER A 120 17.38 5.54 2.77
CA SER A 120 17.69 4.85 4.03
C SER A 120 18.84 5.55 4.73
N LEU A 121 18.90 5.39 6.05
CA LEU A 121 20.01 5.84 6.87
C LEU A 121 20.99 4.70 7.10
N GLN A 122 22.26 5.01 6.90
CA GLN A 122 23.36 4.08 7.10
C GLN A 122 24.45 4.73 7.95
N LEU A 123 25.00 3.99 8.89
CA LEU A 123 26.15 4.43 9.66
C LEU A 123 27.42 3.82 9.07
N ASN A 124 28.33 4.69 8.61
CA ASN A 124 29.63 4.33 8.06
C ASN A 124 30.71 4.44 9.14
N ARG A 125 31.36 3.30 9.42
CA ARG A 125 32.40 3.16 10.46
C ARG A 125 33.82 3.05 9.88
N GLY A 126 34.01 3.53 8.65
CA GLY A 126 35.25 3.40 7.89
C GLY A 126 35.41 2.04 7.25
N SER A 127 35.44 0.96 8.04
CA SER A 127 35.64 -0.41 7.54
C SER A 127 34.35 -1.14 7.15
N SER A 128 33.20 -0.66 7.62
CA SER A 128 31.89 -1.27 7.37
C SER A 128 30.79 -0.23 7.42
N THR A 129 29.64 -0.58 6.82
CA THR A 129 28.45 0.26 6.79
C THR A 129 27.24 -0.55 7.24
N ILE A 130 26.40 0.04 8.10
CA ILE A 130 25.25 -0.66 8.71
C ILE A 130 23.99 0.18 8.53
N ASP A 131 22.94 -0.41 7.97
CA ASP A 131 21.62 0.24 7.86
C ASP A 131 21.01 0.38 9.26
N ILE A 132 20.62 1.60 9.61
CA ILE A 132 20.02 1.93 10.90
C ILE A 132 18.60 2.49 10.74
N THR A 133 18.01 2.44 9.54
CA THR A 133 16.74 3.08 9.21
C THR A 133 15.61 2.60 10.12
N SER A 134 15.49 1.29 10.34
CA SER A 134 14.41 0.70 11.14
C SER A 134 14.57 0.88 12.65
N ILE A 135 15.80 1.13 13.12
CA ILE A 135 16.12 1.30 14.54
C ILE A 135 16.28 2.77 14.95
N THR A 136 16.30 3.69 13.98
CA THR A 136 16.40 5.12 14.24
C THR A 136 15.08 5.62 14.79
N THR A 137 15.10 6.01 16.07
CA THR A 137 13.96 6.60 16.77
C THR A 137 14.35 7.96 17.32
N GLY A 138 13.37 8.79 17.69
CA GLY A 138 13.61 10.11 18.25
C GLY A 138 14.11 11.16 17.24
N GLY A 139 14.03 12.42 17.67
CA GLY A 139 14.35 13.58 16.84
C GLY A 139 13.47 13.71 15.58
N GLU A 140 13.77 14.71 14.77
CA GLU A 140 13.07 14.96 13.51
C GLU A 140 13.23 13.81 12.51
N ILE A 141 14.41 13.18 12.44
CA ILE A 141 14.68 12.04 11.57
C ILE A 141 13.76 10.87 11.91
N GLY A 142 13.68 10.46 13.19
CA GLY A 142 12.80 9.39 13.62
C GLY A 142 11.32 9.71 13.37
N GLY A 143 10.93 10.98 13.53
CA GLY A 143 9.59 11.48 13.19
C GLY A 143 9.25 11.31 11.70
N LEU A 144 10.16 11.70 10.80
CA LEU A 144 9.98 11.55 9.35
C LEU A 144 9.89 10.08 8.93
N LEU A 145 10.73 9.21 9.49
CA LEU A 145 10.72 7.77 9.21
C LEU A 145 9.43 7.10 9.70
N ARG A 146 8.95 7.49 10.89
CA ARG A 146 7.66 7.03 11.42
C ARG A 146 6.50 7.54 10.57
N TYR A 147 6.48 8.81 10.18
CA TYR A 147 5.44 9.35 9.30
C TYR A 147 5.39 8.60 7.97
N ARG A 148 6.55 8.37 7.35
CA ARG A 148 6.67 7.62 6.10
C ARG A 148 6.05 6.23 6.22
N SER A 149 6.46 5.45 7.22
CA SER A 149 6.02 4.06 7.38
C SER A 149 4.58 3.89 7.90
N THR A 150 4.10 4.80 8.73
CA THR A 150 2.81 4.63 9.43
C THR A 150 1.65 5.45 8.84
N VAL A 151 1.94 6.44 7.99
CA VAL A 151 0.93 7.31 7.38
C VAL A 151 1.07 7.34 5.88
N LEU A 152 2.22 7.72 5.35
CA LEU A 152 2.40 7.92 3.91
C LEU A 152 2.26 6.60 3.14
N ASP A 153 2.93 5.53 3.59
CA ASP A 153 2.95 4.27 2.87
C ASP A 153 1.57 3.59 2.83
N PRO A 154 0.84 3.47 3.95
CA PRO A 154 -0.53 2.98 3.93
C PRO A 154 -1.46 3.86 3.08
N ALA A 155 -1.29 5.19 3.11
CA ALA A 155 -2.14 6.10 2.33
C ALA A 155 -1.93 5.93 0.82
N MET A 156 -0.68 5.76 0.37
CA MET A 156 -0.37 5.46 -1.03
C MET A 156 -0.95 4.10 -1.45
N ASN A 157 -0.81 3.08 -0.61
CA ASN A 157 -1.33 1.74 -0.89
C ASN A 157 -2.87 1.74 -0.95
N GLU A 158 -3.55 2.47 -0.07
CA GLU A 158 -5.02 2.56 -0.09
C GLU A 158 -5.52 3.31 -1.31
N LEU A 159 -4.90 4.46 -1.64
CA LEU A 159 -5.26 5.23 -2.83
C LEU A 159 -5.11 4.39 -4.10
N GLY A 160 -4.01 3.63 -4.19
CA GLY A 160 -3.76 2.71 -5.30
C GLY A 160 -4.75 1.54 -5.34
N ARG A 161 -5.10 0.96 -4.20
CA ARG A 161 -6.06 -0.14 -4.10
C ARG A 161 -7.45 0.27 -4.56
N VAL A 162 -7.93 1.43 -4.12
CA VAL A 162 -9.21 2.00 -4.58
C VAL A 162 -9.18 2.24 -6.09
N ALA A 163 -8.08 2.75 -6.64
CA ALA A 163 -7.94 2.93 -8.08
C ALA A 163 -7.99 1.60 -8.86
N LEU A 164 -7.34 0.54 -8.36
CA LEU A 164 -7.41 -0.80 -8.96
C LEU A 164 -8.84 -1.33 -8.97
N VAL A 165 -9.52 -1.33 -7.83
CA VAL A 165 -10.88 -1.87 -7.72
C VAL A 165 -11.85 -1.09 -8.62
N ILE A 166 -11.74 0.24 -8.70
CA ILE A 166 -12.57 1.03 -9.63
C ILE A 166 -12.33 0.62 -11.08
N ALA A 167 -11.07 0.57 -11.50
CA ALA A 167 -10.72 0.22 -12.87
C ALA A 167 -11.20 -1.19 -13.23
N ASP A 168 -10.95 -2.15 -12.35
CA ASP A 168 -11.29 -3.55 -12.50
C ASP A 168 -12.81 -3.79 -12.57
N GLN A 169 -13.56 -3.28 -11.59
CA GLN A 169 -15.01 -3.50 -11.50
C GLN A 169 -15.75 -2.78 -12.63
N MET A 170 -15.36 -1.56 -12.97
CA MET A 170 -15.98 -0.85 -14.10
C MET A 170 -15.66 -1.53 -15.44
N ASN A 171 -14.42 -1.96 -15.65
CA ASN A 171 -14.06 -2.68 -16.87
C ASN A 171 -14.75 -4.04 -16.97
N THR A 172 -14.91 -4.76 -15.86
CA THR A 172 -15.62 -6.04 -15.80
C THR A 172 -17.07 -5.88 -16.26
N ILE A 173 -17.78 -4.88 -15.71
CA ILE A 173 -19.17 -4.62 -16.10
C ILE A 173 -19.24 -4.15 -17.56
N GLN A 174 -18.33 -3.29 -18.01
CA GLN A 174 -18.29 -2.87 -19.42
C GLN A 174 -18.08 -4.06 -20.38
N ALA A 175 -17.14 -4.96 -20.08
CA ALA A 175 -16.82 -6.10 -20.95
C ALA A 175 -17.98 -7.08 -21.16
N GLN A 176 -18.96 -7.09 -20.24
CA GLN A 176 -20.14 -7.93 -20.29
C GLN A 176 -21.38 -7.21 -20.82
N GLY A 177 -21.33 -5.88 -20.95
CA GLY A 177 -22.45 -5.11 -21.50
C GLY A 177 -22.44 -5.07 -23.02
N ILE A 178 -23.55 -4.59 -23.59
CA ILE A 178 -23.68 -4.25 -25.00
C ILE A 178 -23.81 -2.73 -25.14
N ASP A 179 -23.03 -2.17 -26.07
CA ASP A 179 -22.99 -0.75 -26.40
C ASP A 179 -24.11 -0.34 -27.37
N LYS A 180 -24.15 0.95 -27.73
CA LYS A 180 -25.19 1.47 -28.61
C LYS A 180 -25.19 0.82 -30.00
N ASN A 181 -24.04 0.34 -30.45
CA ASN A 181 -23.84 -0.27 -31.77
C ASN A 181 -24.17 -1.77 -31.77
N GLY A 182 -24.50 -2.36 -30.62
CA GLY A 182 -24.75 -3.79 -30.48
C GLY A 182 -23.47 -4.62 -30.30
N ASP A 183 -22.34 -3.96 -30.04
CA ASP A 183 -21.06 -4.62 -29.77
C ASP A 183 -20.82 -4.71 -28.26
N PHE A 184 -19.97 -5.65 -27.84
CA PHE A 184 -19.56 -5.71 -26.44
C PHE A 184 -18.76 -4.47 -26.02
N GLY A 185 -18.91 -4.08 -24.77
CA GLY A 185 -18.28 -2.90 -24.22
C GLY A 185 -16.75 -2.94 -24.25
N SER A 186 -16.18 -1.75 -24.42
CA SER A 186 -14.74 -1.54 -24.31
C SER A 186 -14.34 -1.17 -22.89
N THR A 187 -13.08 -1.40 -22.58
CA THR A 187 -12.49 -0.97 -21.30
C THR A 187 -12.62 0.55 -21.13
N LEU A 188 -13.17 0.96 -19.99
CA LEU A 188 -13.27 2.36 -19.59
C LEU A 188 -11.91 2.90 -19.12
N PHE A 189 -11.22 2.13 -18.30
CA PHE A 189 -9.86 2.41 -17.81
C PHE A 189 -8.86 1.43 -18.41
N ASN A 190 -7.57 1.79 -18.40
CA ASN A 190 -6.51 0.88 -18.80
C ASN A 190 -6.51 -0.40 -17.96
N SER A 191 -6.02 -1.51 -18.56
CA SER A 191 -5.93 -2.79 -17.84
C SER A 191 -5.09 -2.63 -16.58
N ILE A 192 -5.61 -3.15 -15.47
CA ILE A 192 -4.90 -3.21 -14.20
C ILE A 192 -3.64 -4.08 -14.31
N ASN A 193 -3.59 -5.00 -15.28
CA ASN A 193 -2.44 -5.87 -15.54
C ASN A 193 -1.72 -5.51 -16.85
N SER A 194 -1.63 -4.21 -17.18
CA SER A 194 -0.73 -3.80 -18.25
C SER A 194 0.72 -4.16 -17.93
N ALA A 195 1.53 -4.45 -18.95
CA ALA A 195 2.93 -4.85 -18.77
C ALA A 195 3.73 -3.84 -17.89
N ALA A 196 3.44 -2.55 -18.05
CA ALA A 196 4.02 -1.51 -17.21
C ALA A 196 3.63 -1.68 -15.73
N GLN A 197 2.35 -1.89 -15.43
CA GLN A 197 1.89 -2.07 -14.05
C GLN A 197 2.42 -3.36 -13.41
N ILE A 198 2.44 -4.47 -14.15
CA ILE A 198 3.01 -5.75 -13.67
C ILE A 198 4.47 -5.56 -13.25
N SER A 199 5.28 -4.93 -14.09
CA SER A 199 6.71 -4.73 -13.82
C SER A 199 6.99 -3.78 -12.65
N GLN A 200 6.13 -2.77 -12.43
CA GLN A 200 6.30 -1.75 -11.39
C GLN A 200 5.89 -2.21 -9.99
N ARG A 201 5.29 -3.40 -9.86
CA ARG A 201 4.88 -3.98 -8.57
C ARG A 201 6.01 -4.71 -7.87
N THR A 202 7.10 -5.02 -8.56
CA THR A 202 8.25 -5.73 -8.02
C THR A 202 9.46 -4.83 -8.02
N VAL A 203 10.17 -4.77 -6.90
CA VAL A 203 11.47 -4.11 -6.77
C VAL A 203 12.47 -5.14 -6.27
N ALA A 204 13.50 -5.42 -7.08
CA ALA A 204 14.60 -6.28 -6.67
C ALA A 204 15.51 -5.57 -5.67
N ASN A 205 15.94 -6.28 -4.63
CA ASN A 205 16.92 -5.72 -3.70
C ASN A 205 18.25 -5.48 -4.43
N THR A 206 18.85 -4.31 -4.24
CA THR A 206 20.10 -3.92 -4.94
C THR A 206 21.33 -4.75 -4.55
N GLY A 207 21.24 -5.51 -3.45
CA GLY A 207 22.25 -6.47 -3.00
C GLY A 207 22.05 -7.88 -3.53
N ASN A 208 21.04 -8.14 -4.37
CA ASN A 208 20.85 -9.45 -5.00
C ASN A 208 22.06 -9.80 -5.88
N LEU A 209 22.45 -11.06 -5.82
CA LEU A 209 23.53 -11.61 -6.64
C LEU A 209 22.98 -12.25 -7.92
N GLY A 210 21.73 -12.72 -7.88
CA GLY A 210 21.02 -13.24 -9.03
C GLY A 210 20.42 -12.18 -9.94
N SER A 211 19.92 -12.66 -11.07
CA SER A 211 19.23 -11.86 -12.10
C SER A 211 17.74 -12.23 -12.23
N ALA A 212 17.24 -13.10 -11.36
CA ALA A 212 15.82 -13.47 -11.33
C ALA A 212 14.94 -12.26 -11.04
N ASN A 213 13.68 -12.30 -11.49
CA ASN A 213 12.69 -11.30 -11.17
C ASN A 213 11.29 -11.92 -11.04
N PHE A 214 10.30 -11.13 -10.64
CA PHE A 214 8.91 -11.55 -10.52
C PHE A 214 7.96 -10.64 -11.29
N GLU A 215 7.05 -11.25 -12.04
CA GLU A 215 5.81 -10.63 -12.52
C GLU A 215 4.74 -10.76 -11.43
N VAL A 216 4.02 -9.66 -11.17
CA VAL A 216 2.91 -9.60 -10.21
C VAL A 216 1.64 -9.17 -10.94
N SER A 217 0.74 -10.12 -11.15
CA SER A 217 -0.57 -9.90 -11.77
C SER A 217 -1.65 -9.89 -10.71
N ILE A 218 -2.63 -9.01 -10.84
CA ILE A 218 -3.81 -9.00 -9.97
C ILE A 218 -4.85 -9.94 -10.56
N GLU A 219 -5.25 -10.96 -9.79
CA GLU A 219 -6.29 -11.91 -10.20
C GLU A 219 -7.64 -11.60 -9.56
N ASP A 220 -7.63 -10.93 -8.40
CA ASP A 220 -8.83 -10.45 -7.71
C ASP A 220 -8.50 -9.12 -7.01
N SER A 221 -8.99 -8.01 -7.57
CA SER A 221 -8.74 -6.68 -7.01
C SER A 221 -9.39 -6.45 -5.64
N GLY A 222 -10.49 -7.16 -5.34
CA GLY A 222 -11.22 -7.03 -4.09
C GLY A 222 -10.49 -7.66 -2.91
N GLN A 223 -9.72 -8.72 -3.15
CA GLN A 223 -8.94 -9.41 -2.12
C GLN A 223 -7.61 -8.71 -1.76
N LEU A 224 -7.22 -7.66 -2.50
CA LEU A 224 -5.99 -6.94 -2.23
C LEU A 224 -6.04 -6.26 -0.86
N THR A 225 -4.91 -6.33 -0.16
CA THR A 225 -4.70 -5.65 1.13
C THR A 225 -3.84 -4.39 0.98
N LEU A 226 -3.62 -3.71 2.10
CA LEU A 226 -2.76 -2.53 2.20
C LEU A 226 -1.27 -2.86 2.36
N ASN A 227 -0.95 -4.14 2.47
CA ASN A 227 0.37 -4.59 2.83
C ASN A 227 1.28 -4.66 1.60
N ASP A 228 2.56 -4.46 1.86
CA ASP A 228 3.61 -4.86 0.94
C ASP A 228 4.08 -6.26 1.31
N TYR A 229 4.89 -6.89 0.47
CA TYR A 229 5.43 -8.22 0.73
C TYR A 229 6.91 -8.27 0.43
N LYS A 230 7.61 -9.16 1.12
CA LYS A 230 8.99 -9.54 0.85
C LYS A 230 9.01 -10.96 0.33
N VAL A 231 9.56 -11.14 -0.85
CA VAL A 231 9.91 -12.45 -1.40
C VAL A 231 11.39 -12.68 -1.13
N THR A 232 11.78 -13.88 -0.72
CA THR A 232 13.20 -14.22 -0.53
C THR A 232 13.44 -15.63 -1.05
N PHE A 233 14.38 -15.77 -1.99
CA PHE A 233 14.83 -17.08 -2.46
C PHE A 233 15.60 -17.80 -1.36
N THR A 234 15.19 -19.03 -1.07
CA THR A 234 15.88 -19.94 -0.15
C THR A 234 16.80 -20.91 -0.88
N SER A 235 16.56 -21.13 -2.18
CA SER A 235 17.41 -21.89 -3.09
C SER A 235 17.35 -21.26 -4.49
N ALA A 236 17.92 -21.91 -5.51
CA ALA A 236 17.80 -21.45 -6.90
C ALA A 236 16.35 -21.48 -7.43
N ASN A 237 15.47 -22.29 -6.82
CA ASN A 237 14.09 -22.47 -7.28
C ASN A 237 13.05 -22.19 -6.18
N ASP A 238 13.43 -22.29 -4.91
CA ASP A 238 12.50 -22.17 -3.80
C ASP A 238 12.57 -20.78 -3.19
N TYR A 239 11.42 -20.27 -2.77
CA TYR A 239 11.30 -18.95 -2.16
C TYR A 239 10.21 -18.92 -1.10
N THR A 240 10.34 -17.98 -0.17
CA THR A 240 9.34 -17.68 0.85
C THR A 240 8.74 -16.30 0.62
N VAL A 241 7.47 -16.12 0.97
CA VAL A 241 6.81 -14.82 0.95
C VAL A 241 6.43 -14.42 2.36
N GLN A 242 6.73 -13.17 2.74
CA GLN A 242 6.38 -12.56 4.01
C GLN A 242 5.60 -11.28 3.76
N ARG A 243 4.53 -11.07 4.51
CA ARG A 243 3.79 -9.81 4.54
C ARG A 243 4.58 -8.78 5.35
N LEU A 244 4.58 -7.54 4.90
CA LEU A 244 5.17 -6.40 5.60
C LEU A 244 4.06 -5.47 6.11
N PRO A 245 4.20 -4.88 7.31
CA PRO A 245 5.42 -4.82 8.13
C PRO A 245 5.54 -5.91 9.21
N ASP A 246 4.53 -6.76 9.40
CA ASP A 246 4.45 -7.74 10.49
C ASP A 246 5.34 -8.99 10.30
N ASN A 247 5.88 -9.19 9.09
CA ASN A 247 6.66 -10.37 8.68
C ASN A 247 5.85 -11.68 8.78
N THR A 248 4.53 -11.60 8.68
CA THR A 248 3.67 -12.79 8.66
C THR A 248 4.00 -13.65 7.44
N SER A 249 4.29 -14.94 7.65
CA SER A 249 4.59 -15.87 6.56
C SER A 249 3.34 -16.11 5.70
N MET A 250 3.49 -15.95 4.39
CA MET A 250 2.47 -16.23 3.38
C MET A 250 2.66 -17.57 2.68
N GLY A 251 3.70 -18.32 3.06
CA GLY A 251 4.01 -19.64 2.52
C GLY A 251 5.39 -19.75 1.89
N SER A 252 5.70 -20.98 1.48
CA SER A 252 6.90 -21.34 0.71
C SER A 252 6.47 -21.91 -0.63
N PHE A 253 7.17 -21.55 -1.69
CA PHE A 253 6.80 -21.86 -3.06
C PHE A 253 8.05 -22.23 -3.87
N SER A 254 7.84 -22.80 -5.06
CA SER A 254 8.92 -23.23 -5.95
C SER A 254 8.63 -22.82 -7.39
N THR A 255 9.68 -22.49 -8.15
CA THR A 255 9.60 -22.17 -9.58
C THR A 255 9.51 -23.40 -10.48
N THR A 256 9.65 -24.62 -9.93
CA THR A 256 9.68 -25.88 -10.70
C THR A 256 8.97 -27.04 -9.99
N PRO A 257 8.22 -27.93 -10.68
CA PRO A 257 7.64 -27.87 -12.04
C PRO A 257 6.09 -27.81 -12.06
N PRO A 258 5.48 -27.37 -13.18
CA PRO A 258 4.88 -26.04 -13.21
C PRO A 258 3.90 -25.85 -12.05
N ALA A 259 4.33 -25.13 -11.01
CA ALA A 259 3.39 -24.62 -10.03
C ALA A 259 2.55 -23.54 -10.73
N THR A 260 1.23 -23.68 -10.73
CA THR A 260 0.33 -22.54 -10.96
C THR A 260 0.84 -21.40 -10.08
N PRO A 261 1.10 -20.19 -10.63
CA PRO A 261 1.61 -19.07 -9.85
C PRO A 261 0.78 -18.91 -8.58
N PRO A 262 1.41 -18.90 -7.39
CA PRO A 262 0.66 -18.86 -6.14
C PRO A 262 -0.16 -17.58 -6.07
N LEU A 263 -1.43 -17.73 -5.67
CA LEU A 263 -2.33 -16.63 -5.38
C LEU A 263 -2.16 -16.22 -3.92
N ILE A 264 -1.77 -14.96 -3.71
CA ILE A 264 -1.52 -14.37 -2.40
C ILE A 264 -2.39 -13.13 -2.31
N GLU A 265 -3.43 -13.17 -1.48
CA GLU A 265 -4.33 -12.02 -1.22
C GLU A 265 -4.71 -11.24 -2.49
N GLY A 266 -5.19 -11.94 -3.52
CA GLY A 266 -5.68 -11.35 -4.77
C GLY A 266 -4.63 -11.13 -5.87
N PHE A 267 -3.34 -11.36 -5.64
CA PHE A 267 -2.32 -11.29 -6.71
C PHE A 267 -1.60 -12.62 -6.93
N SER A 268 -1.25 -12.91 -8.17
CA SER A 268 -0.38 -14.02 -8.55
C SER A 268 1.08 -13.57 -8.64
N LEU A 269 1.99 -14.46 -8.24
CA LEU A 269 3.43 -14.19 -8.25
C LEU A 269 4.15 -15.19 -9.15
N LYS A 270 4.66 -14.72 -10.29
CA LYS A 270 5.33 -15.57 -11.28
C LYS A 270 6.79 -15.18 -11.41
N ALA A 271 7.69 -16.11 -11.10
CA ALA A 271 9.12 -15.91 -11.35
C ALA A 271 9.39 -15.85 -12.86
N ILE A 272 10.21 -14.90 -13.28
CA ILE A 272 10.57 -14.69 -14.68
C ILE A 272 12.08 -14.52 -14.87
N GLY A 273 12.62 -15.37 -15.75
CA GLY A 273 14.00 -15.29 -16.23
C GLY A 273 15.07 -15.33 -15.13
N GLY A 274 16.32 -15.19 -15.57
CA GLY A 274 17.49 -15.04 -14.69
C GLY A 274 17.81 -16.26 -13.81
N THR A 275 18.91 -16.14 -13.08
CA THR A 275 19.32 -17.10 -12.05
C THR A 275 19.03 -16.50 -10.69
N ALA A 276 18.30 -17.20 -9.83
CA ALA A 276 18.15 -16.81 -8.43
C ALA A 276 19.29 -17.37 -7.59
N VAL A 277 19.75 -16.59 -6.62
CA VAL A 277 20.71 -17.01 -5.60
C VAL A 277 20.01 -17.01 -4.24
N ALA A 278 20.30 -18.01 -3.42
CA ALA A 278 19.76 -18.06 -2.06
C ALA A 278 20.13 -16.77 -1.30
N GLY A 279 19.13 -16.10 -0.74
CA GLY A 279 19.25 -14.79 -0.10
C GLY A 279 18.82 -13.62 -0.98
N ASP A 280 18.64 -13.80 -2.30
CA ASP A 280 18.05 -12.78 -3.16
C ASP A 280 16.64 -12.44 -2.66
N SER A 281 16.32 -11.16 -2.59
CA SER A 281 15.04 -10.68 -2.09
C SER A 281 14.40 -9.61 -2.97
N PHE A 282 13.08 -9.56 -2.93
CA PHE A 282 12.26 -8.66 -3.74
C PHE A 282 11.15 -8.07 -2.88
N ARG A 283 10.90 -6.78 -3.03
CA ARG A 283 9.74 -6.12 -2.43
C ARG A 283 8.60 -6.08 -3.43
N ILE A 284 7.44 -6.55 -3.01
CA ILE A 284 6.21 -6.57 -3.79
C ILE A 284 5.26 -5.51 -3.24
N THR A 285 4.78 -4.65 -4.12
CA THR A 285 3.89 -3.52 -3.79
C THR A 285 2.68 -3.54 -4.74
N PRO A 286 1.70 -4.44 -4.53
CA PRO A 286 0.65 -4.71 -5.52
C PRO A 286 -0.17 -3.48 -5.92
N THR A 287 -0.42 -2.60 -4.95
CA THR A 287 -1.34 -1.47 -5.07
C THR A 287 -0.65 -0.11 -5.27
N ARG A 288 0.59 0.05 -4.79
CA ARG A 288 1.26 1.33 -4.56
C ARG A 288 1.23 2.33 -5.73
N ASN A 289 1.44 1.84 -6.95
CA ASN A 289 1.57 2.68 -8.14
C ASN A 289 0.29 2.78 -8.98
N ALA A 290 -0.78 2.09 -8.61
CA ALA A 290 -1.98 2.03 -9.46
C ALA A 290 -2.69 3.38 -9.61
N ALA A 291 -2.72 4.21 -8.56
CA ALA A 291 -3.28 5.56 -8.65
C ALA A 291 -2.44 6.49 -9.54
N THR A 292 -1.14 6.24 -9.69
CA THR A 292 -0.28 6.94 -10.64
C THR A 292 -0.61 6.53 -12.08
N ASN A 293 -0.94 5.26 -12.29
CA ASN A 293 -1.05 4.65 -13.62
C ASN A 293 -2.48 4.54 -14.16
N ILE A 294 -3.50 4.78 -13.34
CA ILE A 294 -4.89 4.75 -13.80
C ILE A 294 -5.11 5.81 -14.87
N LYS A 295 -5.69 5.39 -16.00
CA LYS A 295 -5.92 6.21 -17.18
C LYS A 295 -7.23 5.80 -17.83
N THR A 296 -8.03 6.77 -18.27
CA THR A 296 -9.21 6.49 -19.11
C THR A 296 -8.77 6.13 -20.53
N GLU A 297 -9.20 4.97 -21.02
CA GLU A 297 -8.96 4.51 -22.40
C GLU A 297 -10.15 4.80 -23.33
N MET A 298 -11.37 4.82 -22.79
CA MET A 298 -12.56 5.11 -23.59
C MET A 298 -12.62 6.59 -23.99
N THR A 299 -12.65 6.85 -25.30
CA THR A 299 -12.75 8.20 -25.88
C THR A 299 -14.11 8.48 -26.52
N ASP A 300 -14.86 7.45 -26.92
CA ASP A 300 -16.20 7.56 -27.49
C ASP A 300 -17.25 7.03 -26.50
N SER A 301 -18.18 7.91 -26.10
CA SER A 301 -19.27 7.57 -25.19
C SER A 301 -20.28 6.58 -25.79
N LYS A 302 -20.33 6.41 -27.12
CA LYS A 302 -21.19 5.41 -27.76
C LYS A 302 -20.77 3.97 -27.45
N ARG A 303 -19.52 3.78 -27.01
CA ARG A 303 -18.96 2.48 -26.60
C ARG A 303 -19.26 2.12 -25.14
N LEU A 304 -19.99 2.97 -24.42
CA LEU A 304 -20.50 2.63 -23.10
C LEU A 304 -21.56 1.54 -23.23
N ALA A 305 -21.27 0.42 -22.60
CA ALA A 305 -22.08 -0.78 -22.67
C ALA A 305 -23.13 -0.76 -21.57
N ILE A 306 -24.28 -0.15 -21.85
CA ILE A 306 -25.33 0.13 -20.85
C ILE A 306 -26.39 -0.97 -20.82
N ALA A 307 -26.54 -1.72 -21.91
CA ALA A 307 -27.47 -2.84 -21.98
C ALA A 307 -26.84 -4.12 -21.43
N ALA A 308 -27.64 -4.96 -20.77
CA ALA A 308 -27.23 -6.33 -20.48
C ALA A 308 -27.04 -7.12 -21.81
N PRO A 309 -26.18 -8.15 -21.82
CA PRO A 309 -25.83 -8.84 -23.05
C PRO A 309 -26.95 -9.73 -23.58
N LEU A 310 -27.73 -10.35 -22.70
CA LEU A 310 -28.80 -11.27 -23.06
C LEU A 310 -30.17 -10.68 -22.72
N GLY A 311 -31.09 -10.82 -23.66
CA GLY A 311 -32.52 -10.55 -23.47
C GLY A 311 -33.34 -11.82 -23.69
N ALA A 312 -34.41 -11.98 -22.92
CA ALA A 312 -35.35 -13.08 -23.10
C ALA A 312 -36.73 -12.57 -23.53
N ALA A 313 -37.30 -13.22 -24.53
CA ALA A 313 -38.64 -12.95 -25.03
C ALA A 313 -39.42 -14.25 -25.21
N ILE A 314 -40.70 -14.25 -24.84
CA ILE A 314 -41.60 -15.38 -25.06
C ILE A 314 -41.85 -15.50 -26.57
N ALA A 315 -41.65 -16.70 -27.12
CA ALA A 315 -41.90 -16.97 -28.53
C ALA A 315 -43.39 -16.87 -28.86
N ALA A 316 -43.71 -16.36 -30.05
CA ALA A 316 -45.09 -16.30 -30.53
C ALA A 316 -45.68 -17.71 -30.69
N GLY A 317 -46.99 -17.85 -30.43
CA GLY A 317 -47.72 -19.11 -30.63
C GLY A 317 -47.69 -20.08 -29.44
N GLY A 318 -47.12 -19.71 -28.30
CA GLY A 318 -47.22 -20.48 -27.05
C GLY A 318 -48.63 -20.43 -26.43
N SER A 319 -48.95 -21.45 -25.63
CA SER A 319 -50.17 -21.51 -24.82
C SER A 319 -49.86 -21.35 -23.32
N GLY A 320 -50.89 -21.18 -22.48
CA GLY A 320 -50.73 -21.00 -21.03
C GLY A 320 -50.48 -19.54 -20.62
N THR A 321 -50.02 -19.34 -19.38
CA THR A 321 -49.88 -18.02 -18.73
C THR A 321 -48.42 -17.65 -18.43
N LEU A 322 -47.47 -18.16 -19.23
CA LEU A 322 -46.05 -17.87 -19.07
C LEU A 322 -45.79 -16.37 -19.08
N THR A 323 -45.01 -15.90 -18.12
CA THR A 323 -44.53 -14.52 -18.06
C THR A 323 -43.05 -14.49 -17.68
N ILE A 324 -42.35 -13.45 -18.12
CA ILE A 324 -41.00 -13.11 -17.66
C ILE A 324 -41.16 -11.81 -16.88
N PRO A 325 -41.11 -11.83 -15.53
CA PRO A 325 -41.15 -10.60 -14.75
C PRO A 325 -39.98 -9.68 -15.15
N ALA A 326 -40.09 -8.37 -14.89
CA ALA A 326 -39.03 -7.43 -15.23
C ALA A 326 -37.68 -7.79 -14.58
N SER A 327 -37.71 -8.30 -13.35
CA SER A 327 -36.54 -8.85 -12.63
C SER A 327 -36.11 -10.24 -13.11
N GLY A 328 -36.89 -10.88 -13.98
CA GLY A 328 -36.65 -12.21 -14.51
C GLY A 328 -35.91 -12.25 -15.84
N GLN A 329 -35.50 -11.09 -16.37
CA GLN A 329 -34.64 -11.04 -17.55
C GLN A 329 -33.25 -11.67 -17.27
N PRO A 330 -32.56 -12.25 -18.28
CA PRO A 330 -31.30 -12.96 -18.09
C PRO A 330 -30.18 -12.08 -17.52
N THR A 331 -29.55 -12.52 -16.44
CA THR A 331 -28.36 -11.89 -15.85
C THR A 331 -27.21 -12.88 -15.84
N LEU A 332 -26.05 -12.49 -16.38
CA LEU A 332 -24.87 -13.35 -16.38
C LEU A 332 -24.42 -13.64 -14.94
N THR A 333 -24.04 -14.88 -14.69
CA THR A 333 -23.40 -15.31 -13.44
C THR A 333 -21.92 -15.64 -13.65
N THR A 334 -21.53 -15.96 -14.88
CA THR A 334 -20.12 -16.08 -15.27
C THR A 334 -19.52 -14.70 -15.50
N GLN A 335 -18.41 -14.40 -14.82
CA GLN A 335 -17.60 -13.22 -15.10
C GLN A 335 -16.66 -13.50 -16.28
N PHE A 336 -16.59 -12.57 -17.23
CA PHE A 336 -15.59 -12.62 -18.30
C PHE A 336 -14.20 -12.29 -17.75
N ASP A 337 -13.19 -13.05 -18.16
CA ASP A 337 -11.79 -12.69 -17.92
C ASP A 337 -11.47 -11.42 -18.72
N ILE A 338 -11.13 -10.34 -18.02
CA ILE A 338 -10.75 -9.04 -18.61
C ILE A 338 -9.23 -8.78 -18.54
N TYR A 339 -8.46 -9.72 -18.01
CA TYR A 339 -7.02 -9.61 -17.86
C TYR A 339 -6.29 -10.09 -19.12
N ASP A 340 -6.84 -11.10 -19.80
CA ASP A 340 -6.38 -11.54 -21.11
C ASP A 340 -7.34 -11.13 -22.23
N ALA A 341 -6.91 -10.16 -23.05
CA ALA A 341 -7.71 -9.62 -24.15
C ALA A 341 -8.10 -10.67 -25.20
N ALA A 342 -7.27 -11.70 -25.41
CA ALA A 342 -7.58 -12.78 -26.34
C ALA A 342 -8.74 -13.64 -25.81
N THR A 343 -8.68 -14.01 -24.52
CA THR A 343 -9.76 -14.73 -23.84
C THR A 343 -11.04 -13.91 -23.77
N THR A 344 -10.98 -12.61 -23.41
CA THR A 344 -12.17 -11.74 -23.41
C THR A 344 -12.86 -11.73 -24.78
N THR A 345 -12.08 -11.52 -25.84
CA THR A 345 -12.58 -11.46 -27.23
C THR A 345 -13.17 -12.80 -27.66
N ALA A 346 -12.51 -13.91 -27.30
CA ALA A 346 -13.01 -15.25 -27.57
C ALA A 346 -14.35 -15.49 -26.87
N MET A 347 -14.48 -15.14 -25.58
CA MET A 347 -15.74 -15.30 -24.85
C MET A 347 -16.88 -14.45 -25.42
N GLN A 348 -16.60 -13.18 -25.77
CA GLN A 348 -17.56 -12.27 -26.38
C GLN A 348 -18.05 -12.78 -27.74
N ASN A 349 -17.14 -13.15 -28.63
CA ASN A 349 -17.48 -13.71 -29.94
C ASN A 349 -18.17 -15.08 -29.79
N GLY A 350 -17.73 -15.88 -28.84
CA GLY A 350 -18.34 -17.17 -28.51
C GLY A 350 -19.79 -17.03 -28.12
N LEU A 351 -20.09 -16.11 -27.21
CA LEU A 351 -21.47 -15.85 -26.79
C LEU A 351 -22.33 -15.34 -27.96
N LYS A 352 -21.74 -14.52 -28.84
CA LYS A 352 -22.40 -14.05 -30.05
C LYS A 352 -22.74 -15.16 -31.04
N ASN A 353 -21.83 -16.10 -31.26
CA ASN A 353 -22.05 -17.21 -32.19
C ASN A 353 -22.93 -18.32 -31.59
N SER A 354 -22.97 -18.43 -30.26
CA SER A 354 -23.74 -19.47 -29.55
C SER A 354 -25.16 -19.02 -29.20
N THR A 355 -25.55 -17.80 -29.58
CA THR A 355 -26.91 -17.27 -29.43
C THR A 355 -27.53 -17.05 -30.81
N PRO A 356 -28.87 -17.17 -30.96
CA PRO A 356 -29.87 -17.36 -29.92
C PRO A 356 -29.94 -18.80 -29.38
N THR A 357 -30.42 -18.93 -28.15
CA THR A 357 -30.79 -20.22 -27.52
C THR A 357 -32.28 -20.20 -27.19
N ARG A 358 -32.87 -21.36 -26.91
CA ARG A 358 -34.32 -21.48 -26.69
C ARG A 358 -34.66 -22.40 -25.54
N VAL A 359 -35.47 -21.92 -24.59
CA VAL A 359 -36.11 -22.77 -23.57
C VAL A 359 -37.46 -23.20 -24.10
N VAL A 360 -37.74 -24.49 -24.19
CA VAL A 360 -39.02 -25.04 -24.65
C VAL A 360 -39.67 -25.85 -23.52
N PHE A 361 -40.91 -25.53 -23.18
CA PHE A 361 -41.64 -26.21 -22.12
C PHE A 361 -42.34 -27.47 -22.64
N GLY A 362 -42.12 -28.58 -21.94
CA GLY A 362 -42.65 -29.91 -22.24
C GLY A 362 -43.98 -30.20 -21.55
N ASP A 363 -44.20 -31.47 -21.23
CA ASP A 363 -45.41 -31.97 -20.57
C ASP A 363 -45.42 -31.67 -19.06
N VAL A 364 -46.62 -31.63 -18.47
CA VAL A 364 -46.77 -31.59 -17.00
C VAL A 364 -46.57 -33.00 -16.48
N SER A 365 -45.93 -33.15 -15.33
CA SER A 365 -45.86 -34.41 -14.60
C SER A 365 -47.27 -34.94 -14.29
N ALA A 366 -47.39 -36.27 -14.17
CA ALA A 366 -48.69 -36.92 -13.96
C ALA A 366 -49.43 -36.47 -12.68
N ASP A 367 -48.69 -35.99 -11.68
CA ASP A 367 -49.20 -35.43 -10.42
C ASP A 367 -49.53 -33.92 -10.51
N GLY A 368 -49.28 -33.28 -11.65
CA GLY A 368 -49.56 -31.86 -11.88
C GLY A 368 -48.59 -30.89 -11.22
N THR A 369 -47.57 -31.38 -10.50
CA THR A 369 -46.73 -30.54 -9.61
C THR A 369 -45.54 -29.90 -10.31
N SER A 370 -45.10 -30.46 -11.45
CA SER A 370 -43.94 -30.00 -12.19
C SER A 370 -44.17 -30.02 -13.70
N ARG A 371 -43.41 -29.21 -14.43
CA ARG A 371 -43.37 -29.23 -15.89
C ARG A 371 -41.93 -29.22 -16.36
N ASP A 372 -41.62 -30.09 -17.30
CA ASP A 372 -40.28 -30.19 -17.87
C ASP A 372 -39.99 -29.02 -18.82
N TYR A 373 -38.73 -28.65 -18.94
CA TYR A 373 -38.24 -27.76 -19.98
C TYR A 373 -36.94 -28.29 -20.58
N GLN A 374 -36.72 -27.97 -21.84
CA GLN A 374 -35.48 -28.24 -22.56
C GLN A 374 -34.84 -26.91 -22.95
N PHE A 375 -33.57 -26.74 -22.63
CA PHE A 375 -32.74 -25.65 -23.09
C PHE A 375 -31.97 -26.11 -24.33
N LEU A 376 -32.22 -25.44 -25.46
CA LEU A 376 -31.77 -25.83 -26.78
C LEU A 376 -30.86 -24.75 -27.39
N ASP A 377 -29.91 -25.19 -28.22
CA ASP A 377 -29.11 -24.30 -29.06
C ASP A 377 -29.90 -23.80 -30.28
N ALA A 378 -29.26 -22.95 -31.11
CA ALA A 378 -29.85 -22.40 -32.32
C ALA A 378 -30.26 -23.46 -33.37
N ASN A 379 -29.60 -24.62 -33.36
CA ASN A 379 -29.87 -25.75 -34.27
C ASN A 379 -30.89 -26.75 -33.69
N GLY A 380 -31.39 -26.52 -32.47
CA GLY A 380 -32.30 -27.42 -31.76
C GLY A 380 -31.61 -28.57 -31.02
N GLY A 381 -30.29 -28.55 -30.89
CA GLY A 381 -29.53 -29.46 -30.04
C GLY A 381 -29.81 -29.21 -28.57
N LEU A 382 -29.95 -30.28 -27.78
CA LEU A 382 -30.19 -30.18 -26.34
C LEU A 382 -28.90 -29.77 -25.62
N ILE A 383 -28.95 -28.65 -24.90
CA ILE A 383 -27.87 -28.17 -24.04
C ILE A 383 -28.07 -28.72 -22.62
N SER A 384 -29.26 -28.52 -22.06
CA SER A 384 -29.63 -29.01 -20.73
C SER A 384 -31.16 -29.12 -20.63
N ASP A 385 -31.65 -29.81 -19.60
CA ASP A 385 -33.06 -29.89 -19.27
C ASP A 385 -33.28 -29.66 -17.77
N GLY A 386 -34.53 -29.47 -17.38
CA GLY A 386 -34.91 -29.32 -15.99
C GLY A 386 -36.42 -29.23 -15.83
N THR A 387 -36.86 -28.89 -14.62
CA THR A 387 -38.28 -28.77 -14.31
C THR A 387 -38.60 -27.42 -13.66
N ILE A 388 -39.84 -26.98 -13.83
CA ILE A 388 -40.42 -25.84 -13.13
C ILE A 388 -41.68 -26.28 -12.37
N LYS A 389 -42.08 -25.51 -11.36
CA LYS A 389 -43.38 -25.62 -10.70
C LYS A 389 -44.37 -24.66 -11.35
N PRO A 390 -45.39 -25.14 -12.08
CA PRO A 390 -46.35 -24.26 -12.74
C PRO A 390 -47.10 -23.37 -11.72
N GLY A 391 -47.22 -22.08 -12.03
CA GLY A 391 -47.91 -21.10 -11.17
C GLY A 391 -47.01 -20.40 -10.15
N GLU A 392 -45.76 -20.84 -9.97
CA GLU A 392 -44.78 -20.20 -9.09
C GLU A 392 -43.72 -19.41 -9.88
N ASN A 393 -42.92 -18.60 -9.16
CA ASN A 393 -41.70 -18.01 -9.72
C ASN A 393 -40.59 -19.07 -9.73
N ASN A 394 -40.06 -19.36 -10.91
CA ASN A 394 -39.04 -20.38 -11.13
C ASN A 394 -37.76 -19.72 -11.62
N LYS A 395 -36.68 -19.88 -10.85
CA LYS A 395 -35.34 -19.47 -11.26
C LYS A 395 -34.74 -20.55 -12.17
N LEU A 396 -34.37 -20.17 -13.38
CA LEU A 396 -33.66 -21.02 -14.34
C LEU A 396 -32.19 -20.60 -14.34
N SER A 397 -31.31 -21.53 -13.97
CA SER A 397 -29.86 -21.35 -14.07
C SER A 397 -29.37 -22.15 -15.26
N LEU A 398 -29.03 -21.43 -16.35
CA LEU A 398 -28.74 -22.01 -17.65
C LEU A 398 -27.28 -21.72 -18.03
N SER A 399 -26.66 -22.61 -18.78
CA SER A 399 -25.27 -22.44 -19.23
C SER A 399 -25.13 -22.67 -20.72
N ILE A 400 -24.54 -21.71 -21.43
CA ILE A 400 -24.29 -21.76 -22.87
C ILE A 400 -22.84 -22.18 -23.08
N SER A 401 -22.64 -23.31 -23.74
CA SER A 401 -21.30 -23.72 -24.19
C SER A 401 -20.89 -22.87 -25.39
N LEU A 402 -19.72 -22.24 -25.34
CA LEU A 402 -19.31 -21.27 -26.34
C LEU A 402 -18.70 -21.94 -27.57
N MET A 403 -19.15 -21.50 -28.75
CA MET A 403 -18.72 -21.97 -30.05
C MET A 403 -18.13 -20.83 -30.89
N ASP A 404 -17.21 -21.14 -31.81
CA ASP A 404 -16.75 -20.21 -32.83
C ASP A 404 -17.78 -20.05 -33.98
N ALA A 405 -17.43 -19.24 -34.99
CA ALA A 405 -18.30 -18.99 -36.13
C ALA A 405 -18.52 -20.23 -37.04
N SER A 406 -17.70 -21.28 -36.88
CA SER A 406 -17.83 -22.55 -37.59
C SER A 406 -18.66 -23.59 -36.82
N GLY A 407 -19.02 -23.29 -35.57
CA GLY A 407 -19.73 -24.21 -34.67
C GLY A 407 -18.79 -25.14 -33.88
N ALA A 408 -17.49 -24.85 -33.83
CA ALA A 408 -16.53 -25.61 -33.04
C ALA A 408 -16.40 -25.02 -31.62
N PRO A 409 -16.12 -25.85 -30.59
CA PRO A 409 -15.96 -25.38 -29.20
C PRO A 409 -14.76 -24.43 -29.04
N ILE A 410 -14.91 -23.41 -28.20
CA ILE A 410 -13.82 -22.50 -27.83
C ILE A 410 -13.49 -22.58 -26.33
N PRO A 411 -12.20 -22.70 -25.94
CA PRO A 411 -11.07 -23.09 -26.79
C PRO A 411 -11.24 -24.52 -27.33
N PRO A 412 -10.57 -24.88 -28.43
CA PRO A 412 -10.66 -26.23 -28.98
C PRO A 412 -10.03 -27.26 -28.02
N PRO A 413 -10.52 -28.51 -28.02
CA PRO A 413 -9.90 -29.61 -27.27
C PRO A 413 -8.41 -29.75 -27.59
N PRO A 414 -7.55 -30.07 -26.60
CA PRO A 414 -7.88 -30.65 -25.30
C PRO A 414 -8.18 -29.64 -24.18
N ALA A 415 -8.20 -28.33 -24.45
CA ALA A 415 -8.54 -27.33 -23.45
C ALA A 415 -10.04 -27.40 -23.08
N THR A 416 -10.38 -27.05 -21.84
CA THR A 416 -11.78 -27.03 -21.38
C THR A 416 -12.54 -25.93 -22.10
N GLN A 417 -13.65 -26.30 -22.76
CA GLN A 417 -14.53 -25.35 -23.44
C GLN A 417 -15.06 -24.31 -22.46
N TYR A 418 -15.08 -23.05 -22.90
CA TYR A 418 -15.69 -21.95 -22.17
C TYR A 418 -17.21 -22.08 -22.17
N SER A 419 -17.82 -21.77 -21.03
CA SER A 419 -19.27 -21.72 -20.86
C SER A 419 -19.68 -20.42 -20.19
N VAL A 420 -20.78 -19.81 -20.66
CA VAL A 420 -21.38 -18.64 -20.03
C VAL A 420 -22.68 -19.04 -19.36
N SER A 421 -22.69 -18.95 -18.04
CA SER A 421 -23.88 -19.19 -17.23
C SER A 421 -24.64 -17.89 -16.99
N PHE A 422 -25.97 -18.01 -16.96
CA PHE A 422 -26.88 -16.92 -16.64
C PHE A 422 -28.08 -17.43 -15.86
N ASP A 423 -28.63 -16.56 -15.04
CA ASP A 423 -29.87 -16.79 -14.32
C ASP A 423 -31.00 -15.99 -14.96
N MET A 424 -32.18 -16.59 -15.05
CA MET A 424 -33.41 -15.88 -15.40
C MET A 424 -34.58 -16.38 -14.55
N THR A 425 -35.65 -15.59 -14.43
CA THR A 425 -36.86 -16.03 -13.69
C THR A 425 -38.04 -16.05 -14.63
N VAL A 426 -38.81 -17.13 -14.56
CA VAL A 426 -40.05 -17.32 -15.30
C VAL A 426 -41.19 -17.55 -14.32
N ALA A 427 -42.40 -17.08 -14.66
CA ALA A 427 -43.57 -17.20 -13.81
C ALA A 427 -44.80 -17.66 -14.59
N GLY A 428 -45.84 -18.05 -13.87
CA GLY A 428 -47.09 -18.54 -14.43
C GLY A 428 -47.03 -20.03 -14.82
N SER A 429 -47.98 -20.46 -15.64
CA SER A 429 -48.12 -21.86 -16.05
C SER A 429 -47.99 -21.95 -17.58
N PRO A 430 -46.78 -22.12 -18.13
CA PRO A 430 -46.60 -22.33 -19.57
C PRO A 430 -47.37 -23.56 -20.04
N GLY A 431 -47.93 -23.52 -21.24
CA GLY A 431 -48.44 -24.70 -21.93
C GLY A 431 -47.34 -25.48 -22.66
N LYS A 432 -47.66 -26.68 -23.13
CA LYS A 432 -46.73 -27.51 -23.92
C LYS A 432 -46.32 -26.80 -25.20
N GLY A 433 -45.04 -26.83 -25.53
CA GLY A 433 -44.46 -26.21 -26.72
C GLY A 433 -44.31 -24.70 -26.64
N THR A 434 -44.74 -24.07 -25.55
CA THR A 434 -44.41 -22.66 -25.27
C THR A 434 -42.90 -22.54 -25.13
N ALA A 435 -42.32 -21.48 -25.68
CA ALA A 435 -40.89 -21.29 -25.70
C ALA A 435 -40.48 -19.87 -25.30
N ILE A 436 -39.25 -19.73 -24.82
CA ILE A 436 -38.57 -18.47 -24.57
C ILE A 436 -37.33 -18.45 -25.45
N ASN A 437 -37.19 -17.42 -26.26
CA ASN A 437 -35.97 -17.14 -27.01
C ASN A 437 -35.07 -16.29 -26.13
N VAL A 438 -33.82 -16.73 -25.95
CA VAL A 438 -32.75 -15.96 -25.31
C VAL A 438 -31.77 -15.56 -26.40
N SER A 439 -31.62 -14.26 -26.62
CA SER A 439 -30.80 -13.71 -27.69
C SER A 439 -29.91 -12.59 -27.17
N LEU A 440 -28.85 -12.27 -27.91
CA LEU A 440 -28.09 -11.05 -27.67
C LEU A 440 -28.98 -9.81 -27.82
N SER A 441 -28.70 -8.82 -26.97
CA SER A 441 -29.25 -7.47 -27.09
C SER A 441 -28.86 -6.87 -28.44
N GLN A 442 -29.84 -6.25 -29.09
CA GLN A 442 -29.70 -5.67 -30.42
C GLN A 442 -29.24 -4.21 -30.36
N PRO A 443 -28.62 -3.68 -31.44
CA PRO A 443 -28.27 -2.27 -31.53
C PRO A 443 -29.48 -1.36 -31.25
N GLY A 444 -29.26 -0.29 -30.50
CA GLY A 444 -30.34 0.66 -30.15
C GLY A 444 -31.36 0.17 -29.12
N THR A 445 -31.09 -0.95 -28.43
CA THR A 445 -31.90 -1.40 -27.29
C THR A 445 -32.04 -0.30 -26.21
N LEU A 446 -33.19 -0.29 -25.53
CA LEU A 446 -33.45 0.58 -24.37
C LEU A 446 -33.13 -0.10 -23.03
N ASP A 447 -32.59 -1.31 -23.05
CA ASP A 447 -32.11 -2.01 -21.86
C ASP A 447 -30.98 -1.20 -21.19
N ASN A 448 -31.11 -0.97 -19.88
CA ASN A 448 -30.14 -0.23 -19.08
C ASN A 448 -29.62 -1.03 -17.88
N ARG A 449 -29.82 -2.36 -17.84
CA ARG A 449 -29.50 -3.19 -16.68
C ARG A 449 -28.01 -3.18 -16.36
N ASN A 450 -27.14 -3.15 -17.37
CA ASN A 450 -25.69 -3.03 -17.16
C ASN A 450 -25.32 -1.63 -16.64
N GLY A 451 -26.00 -0.59 -17.10
CA GLY A 451 -25.89 0.76 -16.53
C GLY A 451 -26.33 0.83 -15.06
N THR A 452 -27.40 0.13 -14.69
CA THR A 452 -27.83 0.00 -13.28
C THR A 452 -26.78 -0.76 -12.46
N ALA A 453 -26.14 -1.79 -13.01
CA ALA A 453 -25.04 -2.49 -12.35
C ALA A 453 -23.83 -1.56 -12.12
N LEU A 454 -23.47 -0.73 -13.11
CA LEU A 454 -22.43 0.29 -12.94
C LEU A 454 -22.77 1.29 -11.83
N ALA A 455 -24.01 1.78 -11.78
CA ALA A 455 -24.46 2.67 -10.71
C ALA A 455 -24.44 1.96 -9.33
N GLY A 456 -24.79 0.67 -9.30
CA GLY A 456 -24.76 -0.17 -8.10
C GLY A 456 -23.36 -0.37 -7.52
N LEU A 457 -22.28 -0.22 -8.30
CA LEU A 457 -20.91 -0.29 -7.78
C LEU A 457 -20.61 0.74 -6.70
N GLN A 458 -21.34 1.85 -6.66
CA GLN A 458 -21.16 2.88 -5.63
C GLN A 458 -21.34 2.32 -4.21
N THR A 459 -22.27 1.37 -4.03
CA THR A 459 -22.60 0.78 -2.73
C THR A 459 -22.21 -0.70 -2.62
N ALA A 460 -21.76 -1.31 -3.73
CA ALA A 460 -21.30 -2.69 -3.74
C ALA A 460 -20.05 -2.86 -2.85
N GLN A 461 -20.01 -3.97 -2.10
CA GLN A 461 -18.91 -4.31 -1.21
C GLN A 461 -17.77 -5.00 -1.99
N THR A 462 -17.06 -4.23 -2.82
CA THR A 462 -16.04 -4.75 -3.75
C THR A 462 -14.60 -4.61 -3.26
N VAL A 463 -14.39 -3.95 -2.13
CA VAL A 463 -13.07 -3.63 -1.60
C VAL A 463 -12.82 -4.43 -0.32
N ASP A 464 -11.65 -5.04 -0.14
CA ASP A 464 -11.30 -5.85 1.05
C ASP A 464 -12.26 -7.05 1.26
N THR A 465 -12.47 -7.85 0.21
CA THR A 465 -13.36 -9.02 0.17
C THR A 465 -12.67 -10.32 0.58
N GLY A 466 -11.50 -10.24 1.23
CA GLY A 466 -10.73 -11.40 1.70
C GLY A 466 -11.47 -12.23 2.76
N SER A 467 -10.94 -13.39 3.13
CA SER A 467 -11.62 -14.38 3.97
C SER A 467 -12.15 -13.90 5.33
N ALA A 468 -11.63 -12.77 5.85
CA ALA A 468 -12.04 -12.17 7.11
C ALA A 468 -13.11 -11.07 6.98
N SER A 469 -13.49 -10.67 5.76
CA SER A 469 -14.32 -9.50 5.50
C SER A 469 -15.32 -9.76 4.37
N LYS A 470 -16.56 -9.28 4.52
CA LYS A 470 -17.57 -9.31 3.45
C LYS A 470 -17.36 -8.20 2.40
N GLY A 471 -16.28 -7.44 2.53
CA GLY A 471 -16.01 -6.25 1.73
C GLY A 471 -16.63 -4.97 2.29
N ILE A 472 -16.12 -3.85 1.81
CA ILE A 472 -16.66 -2.50 2.03
C ILE A 472 -16.89 -1.82 0.68
N SER A 473 -17.69 -0.77 0.67
CA SER A 473 -17.89 0.01 -0.56
C SER A 473 -16.66 0.85 -0.91
N LEU A 474 -16.59 1.28 -2.16
CA LEU A 474 -15.57 2.24 -2.62
C LEU A 474 -15.61 3.55 -1.83
N ALA A 475 -16.81 4.01 -1.46
CA ALA A 475 -16.99 5.20 -0.64
C ALA A 475 -16.46 4.99 0.78
N ASP A 476 -16.71 3.83 1.39
CA ASP A 476 -16.21 3.50 2.72
C ASP A 476 -14.69 3.34 2.73
N ALA A 477 -14.11 2.74 1.69
CA ALA A 477 -12.66 2.60 1.55
C ALA A 477 -11.97 3.97 1.49
N TYR A 478 -12.47 4.87 0.64
CA TYR A 478 -11.99 6.25 0.60
C TYR A 478 -12.24 7.00 1.94
N GLY A 479 -13.38 6.75 2.59
CA GLY A 479 -13.67 7.28 3.92
C GLY A 479 -12.64 6.84 4.96
N LYS A 480 -12.28 5.55 4.99
CA LYS A 480 -11.25 4.99 5.88
C LYS A 480 -9.87 5.59 5.63
N LEU A 481 -9.51 5.89 4.38
CA LEU A 481 -8.27 6.60 4.05
C LEU A 481 -8.24 7.98 4.72
N VAL A 482 -9.31 8.76 4.54
CA VAL A 482 -9.42 10.12 5.10
C VAL A 482 -9.44 10.08 6.63
N GLU A 483 -10.22 9.16 7.22
CA GLU A 483 -10.29 8.97 8.66
C GLU A 483 -8.95 8.52 9.25
N GLY A 484 -8.26 7.59 8.58
CA GLY A 484 -6.94 7.10 8.99
C GLY A 484 -5.90 8.21 9.02
N VAL A 485 -5.80 9.01 7.95
CA VAL A 485 -4.89 10.16 7.92
C VAL A 485 -5.31 11.22 8.94
N GLY A 486 -6.60 11.53 9.04
CA GLY A 486 -7.14 12.53 9.97
C GLY A 486 -6.90 12.18 11.44
N SER A 487 -7.14 10.92 11.82
CA SER A 487 -6.90 10.43 13.18
C SER A 487 -5.40 10.42 13.54
N LYS A 488 -4.52 9.99 12.62
CA LYS A 488 -3.07 10.05 12.83
C LYS A 488 -2.56 11.49 12.95
N ALA A 489 -3.12 12.43 12.18
CA ALA A 489 -2.78 13.85 12.29
C ALA A 489 -3.24 14.44 13.63
N ALA A 490 -4.47 14.14 14.07
CA ALA A 490 -4.99 14.58 15.37
C ALA A 490 -4.15 14.00 16.52
N GLN A 491 -3.82 12.70 16.46
CA GLN A 491 -2.94 12.06 17.43
C GLN A 491 -1.56 12.71 17.45
N GLY A 492 -0.94 12.94 16.29
CA GLY A 492 0.37 13.60 16.20
C GLY A 492 0.38 15.01 16.81
N LYS A 493 -0.72 15.76 16.66
CA LYS A 493 -0.87 17.09 17.28
C LYS A 493 -0.95 17.00 18.81
N LEU A 494 -1.69 16.02 19.34
CA LEU A 494 -1.78 15.78 20.79
C LEU A 494 -0.43 15.32 21.35
N ASP A 495 0.23 14.37 20.69
CA ASP A 495 1.54 13.85 21.08
C ASP A 495 2.57 14.99 21.09
N SER A 496 2.56 15.86 20.08
CA SER A 496 3.45 17.02 20.01
C SER A 496 3.20 18.04 21.13
N ALA A 497 1.95 18.30 21.48
CA ALA A 497 1.61 19.21 22.58
C ALA A 497 2.04 18.64 23.95
N ALA A 498 1.77 17.36 24.18
CA ALA A 498 2.14 16.67 25.41
C ALA A 498 3.67 16.59 25.57
N THR A 499 4.38 16.14 24.54
CA THR A 499 5.85 16.06 24.57
C THR A 499 6.50 17.43 24.66
N GLY A 500 5.90 18.47 24.06
CA GLY A 500 6.32 19.86 24.21
C GLY A 500 6.22 20.35 25.65
N ALA A 501 5.14 20.04 26.37
CA ALA A 501 4.98 20.38 27.78
C ALA A 501 6.00 19.65 28.67
N ILE A 502 6.26 18.36 28.40
CA ILE A 502 7.29 17.58 29.10
C ILE A 502 8.67 18.20 28.87
N LEU A 503 9.00 18.59 27.62
CA LEU A 503 10.27 19.24 27.31
C LEU A 503 10.41 20.59 28.03
N ALA A 504 9.34 21.38 28.10
CA ALA A 504 9.35 22.66 28.83
C ALA A 504 9.61 22.46 30.33
N ASN A 505 8.94 21.49 30.95
CA ASN A 505 9.16 21.14 32.36
C ASN A 505 10.58 20.62 32.61
N ALA A 506 11.11 19.75 31.73
CA ALA A 506 12.47 19.24 31.85
C ALA A 506 13.52 20.34 31.69
N LYS A 507 13.32 21.29 30.76
CA LYS A 507 14.16 22.49 30.64
C LYS A 507 14.09 23.34 31.90
N GLY A 508 12.90 23.63 32.41
CA GLY A 508 12.73 24.39 33.66
C GLY A 508 13.43 23.76 34.86
N ALA A 509 13.30 22.44 35.03
CA ALA A 509 13.99 21.71 36.10
C ALA A 509 15.52 21.78 35.96
N ARG A 510 16.05 21.58 34.74
CA ARG A 510 17.48 21.74 34.48
C ARG A 510 17.95 23.16 34.77
N ASP A 511 17.22 24.17 34.29
CA ASP A 511 17.59 25.57 34.45
C ASP A 511 17.51 26.01 35.91
N SER A 512 16.63 25.42 36.73
CA SER A 512 16.59 25.64 38.18
C SER A 512 17.78 25.04 38.92
N LEU A 513 18.35 23.94 38.42
CA LEU A 513 19.57 23.35 38.99
C LEU A 513 20.83 24.08 38.52
N SER A 514 20.82 24.59 37.28
CA SER A 514 21.91 25.38 36.70
C SER A 514 21.83 26.87 37.05
N GLY A 515 20.78 27.30 37.75
CA GLY A 515 20.60 28.67 38.17
C GLY A 515 21.65 29.04 39.22
N VAL A 516 22.31 30.19 39.03
CA VAL A 516 23.24 30.73 40.02
C VAL A 516 22.44 31.03 41.29
N ASP A 517 22.69 30.29 42.36
CA ASP A 517 22.18 30.66 43.68
C ASP A 517 22.93 31.91 44.14
N LEU A 518 22.26 33.06 44.05
CA LEU A 518 22.82 34.36 44.43
C LEU A 518 23.25 34.36 45.90
N ASP A 519 22.67 33.53 46.76
CA ASP A 519 23.06 33.44 48.17
C ASP A 519 24.37 32.65 48.34
N GLU A 520 24.60 31.61 47.53
CA GLU A 520 25.87 30.87 47.49
C GLU A 520 26.99 31.72 46.85
N GLU A 521 26.71 32.41 45.75
CA GLU A 521 27.68 33.28 45.09
C GLU A 521 27.99 34.51 45.95
N THR A 522 27.00 35.10 46.63
CA THR A 522 27.22 36.17 47.61
C THR A 522 27.98 35.65 48.84
N GLY A 523 27.70 34.44 49.31
CA GLY A 523 28.44 33.79 50.38
C GLY A 523 29.91 33.57 50.02
N ASN A 524 30.18 33.06 48.80
CA ASN A 524 31.53 32.90 48.26
C ASN A 524 32.21 34.26 48.05
N LEU A 525 31.50 35.28 47.59
CA LEU A 525 32.03 36.63 47.42
C LEU A 525 32.41 37.28 48.75
N VAL A 526 31.59 37.12 49.80
CA VAL A 526 31.90 37.54 51.18
C VAL A 526 33.12 36.77 51.70
N LYS A 527 33.20 35.46 51.44
CA LYS A 527 34.35 34.63 51.83
C LYS A 527 35.64 35.08 51.12
N TYR A 528 35.59 35.37 49.82
CA TYR A 528 36.72 35.91 49.07
C TYR A 528 37.11 37.32 49.52
N GLN A 529 36.15 38.17 49.87
CA GLN A 529 36.41 39.47 50.49
C GLN A 529 37.06 39.34 51.87
N GLN A 530 36.66 38.36 52.68
CA GLN A 530 37.29 38.06 53.97
C GLN A 530 38.73 37.54 53.79
N TYR A 531 38.98 36.65 52.83
CA TYR A 531 40.35 36.20 52.53
C TYR A 531 41.23 37.32 51.99
N TYR A 532 40.70 38.19 51.14
CA TYR A 532 41.42 39.36 50.65
C TYR A 532 41.74 40.34 51.78
N THR A 533 40.79 40.58 52.67
CA THR A 533 40.98 41.44 53.86
C THR A 533 41.99 40.83 54.83
N ALA A 534 41.91 39.53 55.10
CA ALA A 534 42.88 38.82 55.94
C ALA A 534 44.28 38.85 55.32
N SER A 535 44.41 38.62 54.02
CA SER A 535 45.68 38.73 53.29
C SER A 535 46.24 40.15 53.35
N SER A 536 45.38 41.18 53.25
CA SER A 536 45.79 42.58 53.39
C SER A 536 46.27 42.94 54.80
N GLN A 537 45.67 42.35 55.85
CA GLN A 537 46.10 42.50 57.24
C GLN A 537 47.43 41.79 57.50
N ILE A 538 47.64 40.60 56.92
CA ILE A 538 48.93 39.90 56.96
C ILE A 538 50.01 40.74 56.28
N ILE A 539 49.73 41.35 55.13
CA ILE A 539 50.66 42.26 54.44
C ILE A 539 50.97 43.50 55.29
N LYS A 540 49.95 44.10 55.93
CA LYS A 540 50.15 45.23 56.85
C LYS A 540 50.99 44.85 58.06
N ALA A 541 50.72 43.70 58.69
CA ALA A 541 51.50 43.19 59.80
C ALA A 541 52.95 42.89 59.38
N ALA A 542 53.16 42.31 58.19
CA ALA A 542 54.49 42.11 57.62
C ALA A 542 55.21 43.43 57.37
N GLN A 543 54.55 44.43 56.76
CA GLN A 543 55.10 45.79 56.57
C GLN A 543 55.44 46.48 57.89
N GLN A 544 54.63 46.26 58.93
CA GLN A 544 54.85 46.82 60.25
C GLN A 544 56.03 46.14 60.95
N ILE A 545 56.14 44.81 60.87
CA ILE A 545 57.33 44.05 61.32
C ILE A 545 58.58 44.52 60.57
N PHE A 546 58.52 44.68 59.25
CA PHE A 546 59.63 45.20 58.45
C PHE A 546 60.01 46.63 58.85
N SER A 547 59.04 47.52 59.07
CA SER A 547 59.29 48.89 59.53
C SER A 547 59.85 48.94 60.95
N THR A 548 59.39 48.08 61.86
CA THR A 548 59.93 48.00 63.22
C THR A 548 61.36 47.47 63.21
N LEU A 549 61.67 46.46 62.39
CA LEU A 549 63.03 45.95 62.19
C LEU A 549 63.95 47.04 61.62
N ILE A 550 63.49 47.78 60.60
CA ILE A 550 64.25 48.88 59.97
C ILE A 550 64.48 50.05 60.93
N ASN A 551 63.50 50.40 61.78
CA ASN A 551 63.65 51.49 62.76
C ASN A 551 64.36 51.06 64.05
N SER A 552 64.67 49.76 64.21
CA SER A 552 65.43 49.21 65.35
C SER A 552 66.90 48.94 65.06
N LEU A 553 67.34 49.23 63.83
CA LEU A 553 68.74 49.32 63.39
C LEU A 553 69.15 50.79 63.34
#